data_AF-A0A7S3BHZ7-F1
#
_entry.id   AF-A0A7S3BHZ7-F1
#
_cell.length_a   1.000
_cell.length_b   1.000
_cell.length_c   1.000
_cell.angle_alpha   90.00
_cell.angle_beta   90.00
_cell.angle_gamma   90.00
#
_symmetry.space_group_name_H-M   'P 1'
#
loop_
_entity.id
_entity.type
_entity.pdbx_description
1 polymer ?
#
loop_
_entity_poly.entity_id
_entity_poly.type
_entity_poly.pdbx_seq_one_letter_code
_entity_poly.pdbx_strand_id
1 'polypeptide(L)'
;ADHPRLGGTSGTDSIRRALVCGYFANAARQETGGRYRATHRGAELRLSPNSVLYKAPPEWIIYHETVFTENEHILSATKVSLDWLTELAPHFFELRTAG
;
A
#
# COMPACT_ATOMS: atom_id res chain seq x y z
N ALA A 1 -20.37 14.48 -5.18
CA ALA A 1 -19.57 13.27 -4.92
C ALA A 1 -19.38 13.19 -3.41
N ASP A 2 -19.90 12.16 -2.75
CA ASP A 2 -19.66 11.94 -1.33
C ASP A 2 -18.20 11.59 -1.14
N HIS A 3 -17.40 12.56 -0.70
CA HIS A 3 -16.05 12.27 -0.22
C HIS A 3 -16.20 11.48 1.09
N PRO A 4 -15.53 10.32 1.25
CA PRO A 4 -15.60 9.56 2.49
C PRO A 4 -15.20 10.46 3.66
N ARG A 5 -16.09 10.57 4.66
CA ARG A 5 -15.86 11.41 5.83
C ARG A 5 -14.68 10.85 6.61
N LEU A 6 -13.50 11.47 6.49
CA LEU A 6 -12.28 11.12 7.22
C LEU A 6 -12.32 11.48 8.72
N GLY A 7 -13.50 11.79 9.27
CA GLY A 7 -13.66 12.24 10.65
C GLY A 7 -13.65 11.06 11.64
N GLY A 8 -12.74 11.09 12.60
CA GLY A 8 -12.69 10.14 13.73
C GLY A 8 -11.39 9.33 13.88
N THR A 9 -10.45 9.45 12.94
CA THR A 9 -9.18 8.69 12.98
C THR A 9 -8.12 9.42 13.82
N SER A 10 -7.50 8.76 14.79
CA SER A 10 -6.45 9.37 15.61
C SER A 10 -5.12 9.51 14.84
N GLY A 11 -4.30 10.48 15.21
CA GLY A 11 -2.95 10.64 14.67
C GLY A 11 -2.88 10.88 13.15
N THR A 12 -1.98 10.17 12.46
CA THR A 12 -1.69 10.36 11.02
C THR A 12 -2.60 9.56 10.08
N ASP A 13 -3.60 8.86 10.60
CA ASP A 13 -4.42 7.92 9.84
C ASP A 13 -5.31 8.59 8.80
N SER A 14 -5.82 9.79 9.08
CA SER A 14 -6.59 10.59 8.12
C SER A 14 -5.77 10.91 6.87
N ILE A 15 -4.49 11.25 7.04
CA ILE A 15 -3.53 11.51 5.95
C ILE A 15 -3.29 10.23 5.15
N ARG A 16 -3.05 9.10 5.83
CA ARG A 16 -2.81 7.82 5.15
C ARG A 16 -4.02 7.33 4.36
N ARG A 17 -5.23 7.50 4.91
CA ARG A 17 -6.48 7.19 4.21
C ARG A 17 -6.68 8.09 2.99
N ALA A 18 -6.37 9.39 3.09
CA ALA A 18 -6.37 10.28 1.93
C ALA A 18 -5.38 9.82 0.85
N LEU A 19 -4.19 9.36 1.24
CA LEU A 19 -3.23 8.78 0.30
C LEU A 19 -3.75 7.50 -0.35
N VAL A 20 -4.44 6.62 0.40
CA VAL A 20 -5.07 5.42 -0.17
C VAL A 20 -6.03 5.77 -1.32
N CYS A 21 -6.86 6.82 -1.16
CA CYS A 21 -7.78 7.24 -2.22
C CYS A 21 -7.09 7.59 -3.55
N GLY A 22 -5.82 8.04 -3.51
CA GLY A 22 -5.04 8.36 -4.71
C GLY A 22 -4.07 7.26 -5.17
N TYR A 23 -3.59 6.42 -4.24
CA TYR A 23 -2.54 5.43 -4.49
C TYR A 23 -3.01 3.97 -4.36
N PHE A 24 -4.31 3.70 -4.30
CA PHE A 24 -4.86 2.34 -4.12
C PHE A 24 -4.30 1.32 -5.12
N ALA A 25 -4.05 1.70 -6.37
CA ALA A 25 -3.46 0.81 -7.39
C ALA A 25 -1.99 0.48 -7.11
N ASN A 26 -1.29 1.33 -6.36
CA ASN A 26 0.06 1.14 -5.86
C ASN A 26 0.05 0.53 -4.45
N ALA A 27 -0.92 -0.33 -4.14
CA ALA A 27 -0.88 -1.13 -2.93
C ALA A 27 0.00 -2.37 -3.11
N ALA A 28 0.71 -2.79 -2.07
CA ALA A 28 1.47 -4.03 -2.06
C ALA A 28 1.32 -4.76 -0.73
N ARG A 29 1.29 -6.09 -0.78
CA ARG A 29 1.23 -6.97 0.39
C ARG A 29 2.59 -7.56 0.67
N GLN A 30 2.99 -7.61 1.94
CA GLN A 30 4.19 -8.27 2.37
C GLN A 30 4.11 -9.79 2.12
N GLU A 31 5.19 -10.35 1.60
CA GLU A 31 5.43 -11.79 1.46
C GLU A 31 6.56 -12.24 2.40
N THR A 32 6.86 -13.53 2.39
CA THR A 32 8.00 -14.09 3.14
C THR A 32 9.33 -13.49 2.66
N GLY A 33 10.31 -13.39 3.56
CA GLY A 33 11.66 -12.93 3.21
C GLY A 33 11.80 -11.44 2.92
N GLY A 34 10.87 -10.60 3.38
CA GLY A 34 10.96 -9.13 3.25
C GLY A 34 10.64 -8.60 1.86
N ARG A 35 10.00 -9.43 1.02
CA ARG A 35 9.48 -9.04 -0.29
C ARG A 35 8.06 -8.52 -0.17
N TYR A 36 7.63 -7.79 -1.19
CA TYR A 36 6.27 -7.32 -1.35
C TYR A 36 5.74 -7.74 -2.72
N ARG A 37 4.43 -7.99 -2.81
CA ARG A 37 3.72 -8.26 -4.05
C ARG A 37 2.81 -7.10 -4.38
N ALA A 38 3.08 -6.42 -5.50
CA ALA A 38 2.22 -5.37 -5.99
C ALA A 38 0.83 -5.93 -6.31
N THR A 39 -0.22 -5.30 -5.79
CA THR A 39 -1.60 -5.74 -6.01
C THR A 39 -1.93 -5.63 -7.49
N HIS A 40 -1.82 -4.47 -8.13
CA HIS A 40 -2.22 -4.30 -9.52
C HIS A 40 -1.54 -5.29 -10.49
N ARG A 41 -0.21 -5.31 -10.50
CA ARG A 41 0.61 -6.00 -11.52
C ARG A 41 1.18 -7.36 -11.10
N GLY A 42 1.09 -7.73 -9.82
CA GLY A 42 1.73 -8.96 -9.32
C GLY A 42 3.27 -8.94 -9.30
N ALA A 43 3.88 -7.78 -9.52
CA ALA A 43 5.33 -7.63 -9.49
C ALA A 43 5.88 -7.83 -8.08
N GLU A 44 7.06 -8.45 -8.02
CA GLU A 44 7.83 -8.56 -6.79
C GLU A 44 8.60 -7.26 -6.55
N LEU A 45 8.47 -6.73 -5.35
CA LEU A 45 9.07 -5.47 -4.91
C LEU A 45 9.86 -5.69 -3.62
N ARG A 46 10.84 -4.83 -3.38
CA ARG A 46 11.62 -4.83 -2.13
C ARG A 46 11.66 -3.44 -1.51
N LEU A 47 11.48 -3.33 -0.19
CA LEU A 47 11.75 -2.06 0.49
C LEU A 47 13.25 -1.73 0.39
N SER A 48 13.56 -0.46 0.11
CA SER A 48 14.93 0.03 0.23
C SER A 48 15.43 -0.12 1.69
N PRO A 49 16.69 -0.53 1.92
CA PRO A 49 17.28 -0.60 3.26
C PRO A 49 17.25 0.72 4.04
N ASN A 50 17.15 1.85 3.32
CA ASN A 50 17.07 3.19 3.91
C ASN A 50 15.67 3.54 4.42
N SER A 51 14.65 2.73 4.11
CA SER A 51 13.29 2.97 4.57
C SER A 51 13.15 2.69 6.07
N VAL A 52 12.43 3.56 6.78
CA VAL A 52 12.04 3.32 8.18
C VAL A 52 11.19 2.05 8.34
N LEU A 53 10.51 1.61 7.28
CA LEU A 53 9.71 0.39 7.27
C LEU A 53 10.55 -0.88 7.13
N TYR A 54 11.84 -0.78 6.81
CA TYR A 54 12.68 -1.96 6.53
C TYR A 54 12.85 -2.88 7.75
N LYS A 55 12.95 -2.31 8.95
CA LYS A 55 13.18 -3.07 10.20
C LYS A 55 11.91 -3.72 10.76
N ALA A 56 10.76 -3.14 10.47
CA ALA A 56 9.46 -3.62 10.92
C ALA A 56 8.47 -3.52 9.75
N PRO A 57 8.63 -4.39 8.73
CA PRO A 57 7.81 -4.33 7.52
C PRO A 57 6.34 -4.57 7.88
N PRO A 58 5.43 -3.64 7.53
CA PRO A 58 4.00 -3.84 7.73
C PRO A 58 3.40 -4.78 6.67
N GLU A 59 2.32 -5.48 7.01
CA GLU A 59 1.66 -6.39 6.08
C GLU A 59 1.19 -5.71 4.79
N TRP A 60 0.69 -4.48 4.90
CA TRP A 60 0.17 -3.71 3.76
C TRP A 60 0.81 -2.33 3.68
N ILE A 61 1.20 -1.96 2.47
CA ILE A 61 1.70 -0.63 2.13
C ILE A 61 1.00 -0.09 0.90
N ILE A 62 1.02 1.23 0.78
CA ILE A 62 0.97 1.93 -0.51
C ILE A 62 2.35 2.54 -0.79
N TYR A 63 2.71 2.65 -2.06
CA TYR A 63 3.98 3.24 -2.50
C TYR A 63 3.80 4.34 -3.54
N HIS A 64 4.71 5.32 -3.53
CA HIS A 64 4.72 6.42 -4.50
C HIS A 64 5.51 6.04 -5.76
N GLU A 65 6.76 5.60 -5.57
CA GLU A 65 7.69 5.36 -6.66
C GLU A 65 8.57 4.13 -6.40
N THR A 66 9.00 3.52 -7.51
CA THR A 66 9.94 2.41 -7.53
C THR A 66 11.12 2.73 -8.44
N VAL A 67 12.28 2.13 -8.15
CA VAL A 67 13.45 2.18 -9.01
C VAL A 67 13.87 0.76 -9.37
N PHE A 68 14.17 0.53 -10.64
CA PHE A 68 14.72 -0.74 -11.10
C PHE A 68 16.23 -0.64 -11.18
N THR A 69 16.93 -1.48 -10.41
CA THR A 69 18.39 -1.66 -10.51
C THR A 69 18.68 -3.09 -10.98
N GLU A 70 18.84 -4.02 -10.04
CA GLU A 70 18.84 -5.47 -10.28
C GLU A 70 17.47 -6.08 -9.92
N ASN A 71 16.80 -5.47 -8.94
CA ASN A 71 15.45 -5.77 -8.51
C ASN A 71 14.65 -4.46 -8.45
N GLU A 72 13.33 -4.54 -8.44
CA GLU A 72 12.48 -3.36 -8.28
C GLU A 72 12.37 -2.98 -6.79
N HIS A 73 12.89 -1.79 -6.45
CA HIS A 73 12.96 -1.28 -5.08
C HIS A 73 11.98 -0.13 -4.85
N ILE A 74 11.26 -0.18 -3.73
CA ILE A 74 10.35 0.86 -3.27
C ILE A 74 11.16 1.94 -2.54
N LEU A 75 11.04 3.20 -3.00
CA LEU A 75 11.73 4.33 -2.39
C LEU A 75 10.89 5.00 -1.29
N SER A 76 9.60 5.20 -1.56
CA SER A 76 8.69 5.88 -0.63
C SER A 76 7.40 5.08 -0.46
N ALA A 77 7.08 4.76 0.80
CA ALA A 77 5.92 3.96 1.18
C ALA A 77 5.40 4.33 2.57
N THR A 78 4.14 4.02 2.82
CA THR A 78 3.53 4.13 4.14
C THR A 78 2.67 2.92 4.45
N LYS A 79 2.56 2.58 5.74
CA LYS A 79 1.70 1.51 6.24
C LYS A 79 0.24 1.87 6.01
N VAL A 80 -0.54 0.90 5.55
CA VAL A 80 -2.01 0.96 5.48
C VAL A 80 -2.62 -0.33 6.04
N SER A 81 -3.95 -0.43 6.06
CA SER A 81 -4.67 -1.69 6.35
C SER A 81 -5.45 -2.15 5.11
N LEU A 82 -5.76 -3.45 5.07
CA LEU A 82 -6.63 -4.01 4.04
C LEU A 82 -8.04 -3.41 4.09
N ASP A 83 -8.56 -3.15 5.30
CA ASP A 83 -9.88 -2.54 5.48
C ASP A 83 -9.95 -1.17 4.78
N TRP A 84 -8.92 -0.34 4.88
CA TRP A 84 -8.93 0.96 4.20
C TRP A 84 -8.86 0.83 2.68
N LEU A 85 -8.09 -0.14 2.17
CA LEU A 85 -7.99 -0.40 0.73
C LEU A 85 -9.34 -0.85 0.16
N THR A 86 -10.01 -1.78 0.83
CA THR A 86 -11.31 -2.32 0.43
C THR A 86 -12.45 -1.31 0.63
N GLU A 87 -12.43 -0.54 1.71
CA GLU A 87 -13.42 0.52 1.99
C GLU A 87 -13.32 1.68 1.00
N LEU A 88 -12.10 2.15 0.69
CA LEU A 88 -11.89 3.38 -0.09
C LEU A 88 -11.75 3.12 -1.59
N ALA A 89 -11.41 1.90 -2.00
CA ALA A 89 -11.32 1.50 -3.41
C ALA A 89 -11.95 0.11 -3.68
N PRO A 90 -13.22 -0.11 -3.31
CA PRO A 90 -13.88 -1.42 -3.42
C PRO A 90 -13.86 -1.96 -4.85
N HIS A 91 -14.12 -1.10 -5.84
CA HIS A 91 -14.07 -1.40 -7.27
C HIS A 91 -12.74 -2.02 -7.75
N PHE A 92 -11.63 -1.76 -7.05
CA PHE A 92 -10.32 -2.31 -7.40
C PHE A 92 -10.03 -3.64 -6.69
N PHE A 93 -10.51 -3.80 -5.46
CA PHE A 93 -10.18 -4.94 -4.60
C PHE A 93 -11.25 -6.06 -4.58
N GLU A 94 -12.52 -5.76 -4.85
CA GLU A 94 -13.62 -6.75 -4.91
C GLU A 94 -13.54 -7.66 -6.14
N LEU A 95 -13.12 -7.12 -7.29
CA LEU A 95 -12.92 -7.91 -8.51
C LEU A 95 -11.81 -8.97 -8.39
N ARG A 96 -11.01 -8.90 -7.33
CA ARG A 96 -9.87 -9.80 -7.08
C ARG A 96 -10.14 -10.84 -6.00
N THR A 97 -11.18 -10.66 -5.17
CA THR A 97 -11.58 -11.63 -4.13
C THR A 97 -12.64 -12.62 -4.60
N ALA A 98 -13.29 -12.38 -5.74
CA ALA A 98 -14.14 -13.36 -6.40
C ALA A 98 -13.30 -14.42 -7.12
N GLY A 99 -12.72 -15.35 -6.35
CA GLY A 99 -11.96 -16.51 -6.83
C GLY A 99 -12.03 -17.65 -5.83
#